data_AF-P61551-F1
#
_entry.id   AF-P61551-F1
#
_cell.length_a   1.000
_cell.length_b   1.000
_cell.length_c   1.000
_cell.angle_alpha   90.00
_cell.angle_beta   90.00
_cell.angle_gamma   90.00
#
_symmetry.space_group_name_H-M   'P 1'
#
loop_
_entity.id
_entity.type
_entity.pdbx_description
1 polymer ?
#
loop_
_entity_poly.entity_id
_entity_poly.type
_entity_poly.pdbx_seq_one_letter_code
_entity_poly.pdbx_strand_id
1 'polypeptide(L)'
;MARPSPLCLLLLLTLLPPIVPSNSLLTEPPFRWRFYLHETWTQGNWLSTVTLATVDCQPHGCQAQVTFNFTSFKSVLRGWSNPTICFVYDQTHSNCRDYWADTNGGCPYAYCHMHVTQLDTAKKLQHTYRLTSDGRTTYFLTIPDPWDSRWVSRVTGRLYQWPTDSYPVSKLRIFRTYV
;
A
#
# COMPACT_ATOMS: atom_id res chain seq x y z
N MET A 1 -15.56 -28.71 68.31
CA MET A 1 -15.57 -27.93 67.06
C MET A 1 -15.06 -26.53 67.39
N ALA A 2 -13.81 -26.21 67.04
CA ALA A 2 -13.22 -24.91 67.34
C ALA A 2 -13.86 -23.83 66.46
N ARG A 3 -14.51 -22.83 67.06
CA ARG A 3 -15.08 -21.68 66.36
C ARG A 3 -13.93 -20.78 65.90
N PRO A 4 -13.76 -20.52 64.59
CA PRO A 4 -12.73 -19.61 64.13
C PRO A 4 -13.04 -18.18 64.60
N SER A 5 -12.00 -17.54 65.14
CA SER A 5 -12.00 -16.17 65.64
C SER A 5 -12.39 -15.18 64.52
N PRO A 6 -13.25 -14.17 64.80
CA PRO A 6 -13.72 -13.20 63.82
C PRO A 6 -12.57 -12.35 63.22
N LEU A 7 -11.46 -12.20 63.94
CA LEU A 7 -10.27 -11.49 63.43
C LEU A 7 -9.59 -12.23 62.28
N CYS A 8 -9.69 -13.56 62.22
CA CYS A 8 -9.05 -14.35 61.17
C CYS A 8 -9.80 -14.21 59.83
N LEU A 9 -11.12 -14.04 59.86
CA LEU A 9 -11.93 -13.78 58.65
C LEU A 9 -11.68 -12.38 58.06
N LEU A 10 -11.46 -11.37 58.89
CA LEU A 10 -11.18 -10.00 58.44
C LEU A 10 -9.85 -9.89 57.69
N LEU A 11 -8.80 -10.57 58.17
CA LEU A 11 -7.49 -10.62 57.51
C LEU A 11 -7.55 -11.36 56.18
N LEU A 12 -8.34 -12.45 56.07
CA LEU A 12 -8.49 -13.18 54.81
C LEU A 12 -9.17 -12.36 53.72
N LEU A 13 -10.14 -11.49 54.09
CA LEU A 13 -10.86 -10.65 53.13
C LEU A 13 -9.97 -9.53 52.55
N THR A 14 -9.02 -9.01 53.32
CA THR A 14 -8.09 -7.95 52.84
C THR A 14 -7.00 -8.45 51.90
N LEU A 15 -6.81 -9.77 51.80
CA LEU A 15 -5.82 -10.41 50.93
C LEU A 15 -6.37 -10.87 49.58
N LEU A 16 -7.66 -10.66 49.29
CA LEU A 16 -8.16 -10.85 47.92
C LEU A 16 -7.76 -9.61 47.09
N PRO A 17 -6.78 -9.71 46.18
CA PRO A 17 -6.59 -8.67 45.18
C PRO A 17 -7.91 -8.52 44.42
N PRO A 18 -8.32 -7.29 44.09
CA PRO A 18 -9.51 -7.08 43.27
C PRO A 18 -9.34 -7.91 42.00
N ILE A 19 -10.28 -8.82 41.77
CA ILE A 19 -10.50 -9.42 40.46
C ILE A 19 -10.98 -8.24 39.60
N VAL A 20 -10.04 -7.44 39.11
CA VAL A 20 -10.31 -6.51 38.03
C VAL A 20 -10.78 -7.42 36.90
N PRO A 21 -12.05 -7.32 36.47
CA PRO A 21 -12.48 -8.09 35.32
C PRO A 21 -11.55 -7.67 34.19
N SER A 22 -10.74 -8.60 33.72
CA SER A 22 -10.02 -8.47 32.47
C SER A 22 -11.11 -8.38 31.41
N ASN A 23 -11.59 -7.17 31.15
CA ASN A 23 -12.32 -6.82 29.94
C ASN A 23 -11.33 -6.98 28.78
N SER A 24 -10.99 -8.23 28.48
CA SER A 24 -10.64 -8.63 27.14
C SER A 24 -11.90 -8.33 26.31
N LEU A 25 -11.73 -7.59 25.21
CA LEU A 25 -12.75 -7.32 24.17
C LEU A 25 -13.60 -6.06 24.37
N LEU A 26 -12.98 -4.89 24.33
CA LEU A 26 -13.62 -3.71 23.71
C LEU A 26 -12.62 -3.04 22.77
N THR A 27 -12.67 -3.48 21.51
CA THR A 27 -12.48 -2.68 20.29
C THR A 27 -11.34 -1.66 20.33
N GLU A 28 -10.19 -2.01 19.73
CA GLU A 28 -9.34 -1.00 19.09
C GLU A 28 -10.29 -0.06 18.31
N PRO A 29 -10.26 1.26 18.53
CA PRO A 29 -11.17 2.14 17.81
C PRO A 29 -10.90 1.90 16.31
N PRO A 30 -11.92 1.65 15.47
CA PRO A 30 -11.74 1.00 14.15
C PRO A 30 -10.99 1.85 13.12
N PHE A 31 -10.38 2.94 13.58
CA PHE A 31 -9.65 3.86 12.78
C PHE A 31 -8.35 3.26 12.28
N ARG A 32 -8.16 3.31 10.97
CA ARG A 32 -6.95 2.84 10.32
C ARG A 32 -6.60 3.76 9.17
N TRP A 33 -5.33 3.77 8.82
CA TRP A 33 -4.93 4.37 7.57
C TRP A 33 -5.25 3.40 6.45
N ARG A 34 -6.07 3.84 5.50
CA ARG A 34 -6.37 3.10 4.29
C ARG A 34 -5.66 3.73 3.11
N PHE A 35 -4.91 2.90 2.42
CA PHE A 35 -4.33 3.19 1.13
C PHE A 35 -5.26 2.76 0.02
N TYR A 36 -5.34 3.58 -1.01
CA TYR A 36 -6.11 3.34 -2.22
C TYR A 36 -5.19 3.36 -3.42
N LEU A 37 -5.34 2.38 -4.30
CA LEU A 37 -4.73 2.35 -5.62
C LEU A 37 -5.84 2.46 -6.67
N HIS A 38 -5.87 3.59 -7.38
CA HIS A 38 -6.76 3.79 -8.50
C HIS A 38 -6.01 3.80 -9.81
N GLU A 39 -6.65 3.29 -10.84
CA GLU A 39 -6.21 3.42 -12.22
C GLU A 39 -7.21 4.28 -12.98
N THR A 40 -6.70 5.25 -13.72
CA THR A 40 -7.46 6.08 -14.66
C THR A 40 -6.92 5.87 -16.06
N TRP A 41 -7.74 5.38 -16.98
CA TRP A 41 -7.35 5.10 -18.36
C TRP A 41 -8.40 5.59 -19.35
N THR A 42 -8.02 5.70 -20.61
CA THR A 42 -8.93 6.06 -21.70
C THR A 42 -9.48 4.79 -22.34
N GLN A 43 -10.81 4.69 -22.44
CA GLN A 43 -11.51 3.63 -23.14
C GLN A 43 -12.39 4.26 -24.24
N GLY A 44 -11.95 4.15 -25.50
CA GLY A 44 -12.57 4.89 -26.59
C GLY A 44 -12.46 6.39 -26.34
N ASN A 45 -13.60 7.09 -26.28
CA ASN A 45 -13.66 8.52 -25.99
C ASN A 45 -13.82 8.84 -24.49
N TRP A 46 -13.90 7.83 -23.63
CA TRP A 46 -14.25 8.01 -22.22
C TRP A 46 -13.05 7.81 -21.31
N LEU A 47 -12.90 8.70 -20.34
CA LEU A 47 -11.98 8.50 -19.23
C LEU A 47 -12.66 7.63 -18.18
N SER A 48 -12.11 6.45 -17.91
CA SER A 48 -12.59 5.54 -16.87
C SER A 48 -11.66 5.55 -15.67
N THR A 49 -12.20 5.39 -14.46
CA THR A 49 -11.41 5.26 -13.24
C THR A 49 -11.95 4.13 -12.38
N VAL A 50 -11.07 3.27 -11.86
CA VAL A 50 -11.44 2.18 -10.95
C VAL A 50 -10.48 2.12 -9.77
N THR A 51 -10.97 1.65 -8.63
CA THR A 51 -10.11 1.20 -7.52
C THR A 51 -9.62 -0.20 -7.84
N LEU A 52 -8.30 -0.38 -8.00
CA LEU A 52 -7.69 -1.69 -8.21
C LEU A 52 -7.58 -2.47 -6.90
N ALA A 53 -7.19 -1.79 -5.83
CA ALA A 53 -7.01 -2.38 -4.51
C ALA A 53 -7.04 -1.33 -3.41
N THR A 54 -7.29 -1.80 -2.19
CA THR A 54 -7.09 -1.06 -0.95
C THR A 54 -6.26 -1.89 0.01
N VAL A 55 -5.45 -1.24 0.83
CA VAL A 55 -4.72 -1.90 1.93
C VAL A 55 -4.79 -1.03 3.17
N ASP A 56 -5.02 -1.67 4.31
CA ASP A 56 -5.10 -1.00 5.60
C ASP A 56 -3.80 -1.19 6.36
N CYS A 57 -3.36 -0.14 7.06
CA CYS A 57 -2.30 -0.23 8.06
C CYS A 57 -2.74 0.49 9.35
N GLN A 58 -2.26 -0.04 10.47
CA GLN A 58 -2.64 0.48 11.78
C GLN A 58 -2.14 1.92 11.98
N PRO A 59 -2.87 2.79 12.69
CA PRO A 59 -2.48 4.18 12.93
C PRO A 59 -1.06 4.33 13.49
N HIS A 60 -0.70 3.47 14.45
CA HIS A 60 0.63 3.41 15.06
C HIS A 60 1.64 2.56 14.27
N GLY A 61 1.20 1.89 13.20
CA GLY A 61 1.92 0.80 12.55
C GLY A 61 2.18 0.96 11.05
N CYS A 62 1.77 2.05 10.39
CA CYS A 62 2.21 2.37 9.03
C CYS A 62 3.71 2.75 8.96
N GLN A 63 4.52 2.24 9.88
CA GLN A 63 5.99 2.30 9.86
C GLN A 63 6.58 1.19 8.97
N ALA A 64 5.85 0.10 8.76
CA ALA A 64 6.25 -0.99 7.88
C ALA A 64 5.64 -0.79 6.48
N GLN A 65 6.30 -1.36 5.46
CA GLN A 65 5.81 -1.33 4.09
C GLN A 65 4.38 -1.89 3.96
N VAL A 66 3.60 -1.34 3.03
CA VAL A 66 2.30 -1.90 2.64
C VAL A 66 2.36 -2.38 1.19
N THR A 67 1.63 -3.45 0.89
CA THR A 67 1.60 -4.03 -0.46
C THR A 67 0.15 -4.16 -0.93
N PHE A 68 -0.14 -3.54 -2.07
CA PHE A 68 -1.40 -3.77 -2.77
C PHE A 68 -1.33 -5.09 -3.52
N ASN A 69 -2.35 -5.92 -3.36
CA ASN A 69 -2.56 -7.12 -4.16
C ASN A 69 -3.73 -6.89 -5.10
N PHE A 70 -3.51 -7.04 -6.40
CA PHE A 70 -4.58 -6.90 -7.40
C PHE A 70 -4.31 -7.81 -8.59
N THR A 71 -5.36 -8.18 -9.30
CA THR A 71 -5.24 -9.16 -10.39
C THR A 71 -4.76 -8.51 -11.67
N SER A 72 -5.31 -7.36 -12.06
CA SER A 72 -5.04 -6.79 -13.38
C SER A 72 -5.04 -5.28 -13.34
N PHE A 73 -4.13 -4.66 -14.10
CA PHE A 73 -4.41 -3.34 -14.66
C PHE A 73 -5.51 -3.43 -15.71
N LYS A 74 -6.30 -2.37 -15.87
CA LYS A 74 -7.39 -2.29 -16.85
C LYS A 74 -6.90 -1.85 -18.22
N SER A 75 -5.86 -1.04 -18.28
CA SER A 75 -5.29 -0.55 -19.54
C SER A 75 -4.21 -1.46 -20.13
N VAL A 76 -3.74 -2.47 -19.41
CA VAL A 76 -2.65 -3.36 -19.86
C VAL A 76 -3.14 -4.78 -20.01
N LEU A 77 -2.99 -5.34 -21.22
CA LEU A 77 -3.31 -6.73 -21.49
C LEU A 77 -2.34 -7.68 -20.79
N ARG A 78 -2.88 -8.67 -20.07
CA ARG A 78 -2.10 -9.69 -19.39
C ARG A 78 -1.45 -10.65 -20.40
N GLY A 79 -0.24 -11.11 -20.09
CA GLY A 79 0.45 -12.17 -20.83
C GLY A 79 1.25 -11.67 -22.04
N TRP A 80 1.10 -10.40 -22.42
CA TRP A 80 1.85 -9.78 -23.51
C TRP A 80 2.23 -8.33 -23.19
N SER A 81 2.84 -8.16 -22.02
CA SER A 81 3.29 -6.87 -21.50
C SER A 81 4.37 -7.07 -20.44
N ASN A 82 5.17 -6.03 -20.22
CA ASN A 82 5.99 -5.90 -19.03
C ASN A 82 5.63 -4.57 -18.35
N PRO A 83 4.51 -4.54 -17.61
CA PRO A 83 3.97 -3.31 -17.07
C PRO A 83 5.04 -2.57 -16.27
N THR A 84 5.18 -1.28 -16.54
CA THR A 84 6.22 -0.46 -15.93
C THR A 84 5.57 0.79 -15.34
N ILE A 85 5.90 1.08 -14.08
CA ILE A 85 5.36 2.25 -13.39
C ILE A 85 6.45 3.30 -13.24
N CYS A 86 6.08 4.55 -13.43
CA CYS A 86 6.94 5.69 -13.18
C CYS A 86 6.29 6.69 -12.24
N PHE A 87 7.12 7.24 -11.35
CA PHE A 87 6.78 8.34 -10.49
C PHE A 87 7.79 9.47 -10.67
N VAL A 88 7.28 10.70 -10.82
CA VAL A 88 8.14 11.90 -10.94
C VAL A 88 9.02 12.06 -9.69
N TYR A 89 8.50 11.75 -8.50
CA TYR A 89 9.23 11.93 -7.24
C TYR A 89 10.40 10.96 -7.06
N ASP A 90 10.45 9.85 -7.81
CA ASP A 90 11.56 8.91 -7.79
C ASP A 90 12.70 9.31 -8.74
N GLN A 91 12.48 10.34 -9.58
CA GLN A 91 13.45 10.74 -10.59
C GLN A 91 14.53 11.64 -10.01
N THR A 92 15.79 11.39 -10.37
CA THR A 92 16.94 12.20 -9.96
C THR A 92 17.47 13.09 -11.09
N HIS A 93 17.36 12.65 -12.34
CA HIS A 93 17.83 13.39 -13.50
C HIS A 93 16.81 14.46 -13.94
N SER A 94 17.27 15.67 -14.25
CA SER A 94 16.41 16.80 -14.69
C SER A 94 15.52 16.46 -15.88
N ASN A 95 16.08 15.88 -16.93
CA ASN A 95 15.31 15.40 -18.09
C ASN A 95 14.19 14.40 -17.74
N CYS A 96 14.30 13.66 -16.65
CA CYS A 96 13.23 12.77 -16.18
C CYS A 96 12.20 13.55 -15.34
N ARG A 97 12.66 14.48 -14.49
CA ARG A 97 11.80 15.28 -13.60
C ARG A 97 11.01 16.38 -14.30
N ASP A 98 11.62 17.04 -15.27
CA ASP A 98 11.18 18.35 -15.75
C ASP A 98 10.64 18.29 -17.19
N TYR A 99 11.17 17.38 -18.02
CA TYR A 99 10.77 17.28 -19.41
C TYR A 99 9.47 16.49 -19.57
N TRP A 100 8.39 17.19 -19.95
CA TRP A 100 7.06 16.62 -20.17
C TRP A 100 6.59 15.74 -19.00
N ALA A 101 6.93 16.13 -17.77
CA ALA A 101 6.66 15.35 -16.57
C ALA A 101 5.16 15.06 -16.37
N ASP A 102 4.29 15.99 -16.73
CA ASP A 102 2.85 15.80 -16.68
C ASP A 102 2.34 14.74 -17.66
N THR A 103 3.04 14.55 -18.78
CA THR A 103 2.70 13.52 -19.77
C THR A 103 3.29 12.18 -19.34
N ASN A 104 4.61 12.13 -19.15
CA ASN A 104 5.39 10.89 -19.00
C ASN A 104 5.59 10.44 -17.55
N GLY A 105 5.21 11.26 -16.56
CA GLY A 105 5.27 10.89 -15.15
C GLY A 105 6.67 10.53 -14.65
N GLY A 106 7.71 11.04 -15.30
CA GLY A 106 9.09 10.78 -14.92
C GLY A 106 9.93 9.98 -15.90
N CYS A 107 9.33 9.34 -16.93
CA CYS A 107 10.06 8.37 -17.76
C CYS A 107 9.98 8.61 -19.28
N PRO A 108 10.49 9.75 -19.78
CA PRO A 108 10.68 9.93 -21.22
C PRO A 108 11.83 9.08 -21.81
N TYR A 109 12.75 8.58 -20.97
CA TYR A 109 13.98 7.92 -21.41
C TYR A 109 14.32 6.68 -20.58
N ALA A 110 15.08 5.76 -21.18
CA ALA A 110 15.45 4.49 -20.55
C ALA A 110 16.38 4.63 -19.32
N TYR A 111 17.03 5.78 -19.14
CA TYR A 111 17.87 6.05 -17.95
C TYR A 111 17.07 6.60 -16.77
N CYS A 112 15.76 6.86 -16.93
CA CYS A 112 14.91 7.29 -15.84
C CYS A 112 14.62 6.11 -14.88
N HIS A 113 14.33 6.43 -13.62
CA HIS A 113 13.98 5.43 -12.60
C HIS A 113 12.61 4.83 -12.89
N MET A 114 12.62 3.66 -13.52
CA MET A 114 11.44 2.91 -13.91
C MET A 114 11.23 1.71 -12.98
N HIS A 115 9.99 1.52 -12.53
CA HIS A 115 9.59 0.36 -11.74
C HIS A 115 9.01 -0.72 -12.65
N VAL A 116 9.90 -1.43 -13.33
CA VAL A 116 9.56 -2.54 -14.24
C VAL A 116 9.05 -3.72 -13.42
N THR A 117 7.94 -4.34 -13.83
CA THR A 117 7.40 -5.53 -13.15
C THR A 117 8.45 -6.63 -13.09
N GLN A 118 8.78 -7.10 -11.89
CA GLN A 118 9.63 -8.28 -11.70
C GLN A 118 8.81 -9.53 -11.46
N LEU A 119 9.22 -10.65 -12.05
CA LEU A 119 8.65 -11.96 -11.75
C LEU A 119 9.09 -12.41 -10.35
N ASP A 120 8.13 -12.60 -9.45
CA ASP A 120 8.34 -12.94 -8.04
C ASP A 120 7.43 -14.10 -7.61
N THR A 121 7.75 -15.30 -8.11
CA THR A 121 6.99 -16.52 -7.81
C THR A 121 7.08 -16.94 -6.34
N ALA A 122 8.12 -16.52 -5.62
CA ALA A 122 8.37 -16.87 -4.23
C ALA A 122 8.00 -15.76 -3.22
N LYS A 123 7.48 -14.61 -3.68
CA LYS A 123 7.18 -13.41 -2.87
C LYS A 123 8.39 -12.90 -2.06
N LYS A 124 9.59 -13.08 -2.60
CA LYS A 124 10.84 -12.67 -1.96
C LYS A 124 11.33 -11.31 -2.45
N LEU A 125 10.79 -10.80 -3.55
CA LEU A 125 11.30 -9.59 -4.20
C LEU A 125 10.51 -8.33 -3.83
N GLN A 126 9.40 -8.48 -3.12
CA GLN A 126 8.50 -7.37 -2.73
C GLN A 126 9.14 -6.31 -1.83
N HIS A 127 10.25 -6.61 -1.15
CA HIS A 127 11.00 -5.64 -0.33
C HIS A 127 12.07 -4.88 -1.14
N THR A 128 12.41 -5.37 -2.33
CA THR A 128 13.44 -4.79 -3.20
C THR A 128 12.83 -4.00 -4.35
N TYR A 129 11.72 -4.48 -4.92
CA TYR A 129 11.10 -3.90 -6.10
C TYR A 129 9.73 -3.32 -5.78
N ARG A 130 9.41 -2.18 -6.40
CA ARG A 130 8.10 -1.54 -6.23
C ARG A 130 6.97 -2.35 -6.84
N LEU A 131 7.19 -2.97 -7.99
CA LEU A 131 6.18 -3.76 -8.69
C LEU A 131 6.69 -5.17 -8.99
N THR A 132 5.97 -6.17 -8.49
CA THR A 132 6.23 -7.58 -8.80
C THR A 132 4.96 -8.31 -9.24
N SER A 133 5.11 -9.50 -9.82
CA SER A 133 3.99 -10.37 -10.17
C SER A 133 4.31 -11.83 -9.85
N ASP A 134 3.29 -12.62 -9.49
CA ASP A 134 3.41 -14.08 -9.38
C ASP A 134 3.55 -14.78 -10.75
N GLY A 135 3.48 -14.02 -11.85
CA GLY A 135 3.54 -14.52 -13.23
C GLY A 135 2.26 -15.21 -13.71
N ARG A 136 1.20 -15.23 -12.89
CA ARG A 136 -0.04 -15.96 -13.17
C ARG A 136 -1.27 -15.10 -13.00
N THR A 137 -1.48 -14.61 -11.78
CA THR A 137 -2.77 -14.09 -11.31
C THR A 137 -2.71 -12.74 -10.63
N THR A 138 -1.55 -12.35 -10.12
CA THR A 138 -1.45 -11.27 -9.13
C THR A 138 -0.28 -10.36 -9.43
N TYR A 139 -0.53 -9.07 -9.29
CA TYR A 139 0.49 -8.03 -9.16
C TYR A 139 0.57 -7.57 -7.70
N PHE A 140 1.77 -7.20 -7.30
CA PHE A 140 2.12 -6.70 -5.98
C PHE A 140 2.77 -5.33 -6.16
N LEU A 141 2.11 -4.28 -5.67
CA LEU A 141 2.67 -2.93 -5.64
C LEU A 141 3.01 -2.56 -4.20
N THR A 142 4.30 -2.43 -3.90
CA THR A 142 4.81 -2.14 -2.56
C THR A 142 5.09 -0.66 -2.36
N ILE A 143 4.60 -0.14 -1.24
CA ILE A 143 4.91 1.18 -0.69
C ILE A 143 5.81 0.96 0.54
N PRO A 144 7.13 1.21 0.46
CA PRO A 144 8.09 0.98 1.53
C PRO A 144 8.02 2.05 2.63
N ASP A 145 7.51 3.24 2.31
CA ASP A 145 7.49 4.43 3.15
C ASP A 145 6.06 4.95 3.40
N PRO A 146 5.12 4.14 3.93
CA PRO A 146 3.72 4.54 4.03
C PRO A 146 3.46 5.67 5.02
N TRP A 147 4.43 6.04 5.86
CA TRP A 147 4.34 7.21 6.74
C TRP A 147 4.60 8.54 6.03
N ASP A 148 5.22 8.53 4.86
CA ASP A 148 5.59 9.76 4.15
C ASP A 148 4.36 10.63 3.81
N SER A 149 4.47 11.94 4.02
CA SER A 149 3.37 12.87 3.84
C SER A 149 2.88 12.97 2.39
N ARG A 150 3.68 12.55 1.39
CA ARG A 150 3.29 12.52 -0.03
C ARG A 150 2.01 11.71 -0.27
N TRP A 151 1.76 10.69 0.54
CA TRP A 151 0.58 9.84 0.41
C TRP A 151 -0.71 10.57 0.79
N VAL A 152 -0.63 11.61 1.63
CA VAL A 152 -1.79 12.46 1.96
C VAL A 152 -2.10 13.40 0.79
N SER A 153 -1.07 13.98 0.17
CA SER A 153 -1.20 14.88 -0.99
C SER A 153 -1.59 14.17 -2.29
N ARG A 154 -1.68 12.84 -2.27
CA ARG A 154 -1.94 11.95 -3.41
C ARG A 154 -0.78 11.94 -4.40
N VAL A 155 -0.22 10.76 -4.60
CA VAL A 155 0.82 10.52 -5.59
C VAL A 155 0.17 10.07 -6.90
N THR A 156 0.63 10.63 -8.01
CA THR A 156 0.22 10.16 -9.34
C THR A 156 1.42 9.56 -10.07
N GLY A 157 1.35 8.27 -10.36
CA GLY A 157 2.25 7.57 -11.27
C GLY A 157 1.70 7.48 -12.69
N ARG A 158 2.55 7.02 -13.61
CA ARG A 158 2.18 6.65 -14.98
C ARG A 158 2.47 5.16 -15.19
N LEU A 159 1.54 4.49 -15.85
CA LEU A 159 1.65 3.09 -16.20
C LEU A 159 1.94 2.98 -17.70
N TYR A 160 2.96 2.22 -18.04
CA TYR A 160 3.36 1.87 -19.39
C TYR A 160 3.11 0.38 -19.63
N GLN A 161 2.79 0.01 -20.88
CA GLN A 161 2.64 -1.40 -21.25
C GLN A 161 4.01 -2.10 -21.30
N TRP A 162 5.02 -1.39 -21.82
CA TRP A 162 6.42 -1.81 -21.87
C TRP A 162 7.35 -0.71 -21.35
N PRO A 163 8.53 -1.08 -20.80
CA PRO A 163 9.53 -0.09 -20.37
C PRO A 163 10.12 0.74 -21.53
N THR A 164 9.94 0.30 -22.77
CA THR A 164 10.41 0.99 -23.98
C THR A 164 9.39 1.95 -24.57
N ASP A 165 8.15 1.96 -24.06
CA ASP A 165 7.09 2.81 -24.60
C ASP A 165 7.35 4.28 -24.28
N SER A 166 7.19 5.16 -25.26
CA SER A 166 7.38 6.61 -25.04
C SER A 166 6.21 7.27 -24.31
N TYR A 167 5.02 6.66 -24.34
CA TYR A 167 3.81 7.21 -23.75
C TYR A 167 3.13 6.21 -22.81
N PRO A 168 2.61 6.67 -21.66
CA PRO A 168 1.89 5.81 -20.74
C PRO A 168 0.47 5.50 -21.24
N VAL A 169 -0.03 4.34 -20.86
CA VAL A 169 -1.38 3.86 -21.18
C VAL A 169 -2.41 4.23 -20.11
N SER A 170 -1.98 4.51 -18.87
CA SER A 170 -2.89 4.97 -17.81
C SER A 170 -2.16 5.75 -16.71
N LYS A 171 -2.94 6.34 -15.81
CA LYS A 171 -2.47 7.04 -14.61
C LYS A 171 -2.80 6.19 -13.39
N LEU A 172 -1.83 6.01 -12.49
CA LEU A 172 -2.05 5.37 -11.20
C LEU A 172 -2.11 6.44 -10.12
N ARG A 173 -3.19 6.49 -9.34
CA ARG A 173 -3.31 7.40 -8.20
C ARG A 173 -3.24 6.61 -6.91
N ILE A 174 -2.28 6.97 -6.06
CA ILE A 174 -2.03 6.32 -4.78
C ILE A 174 -2.17 7.36 -3.70
N PHE A 175 -3.00 7.09 -2.71
CA PHE A 175 -3.17 7.99 -1.58
C PHE A 175 -3.60 7.23 -0.33
N ARG A 176 -3.36 7.87 0.81
CA ARG A 176 -3.73 7.39 2.14
C ARG A 176 -4.77 8.32 2.75
N THR A 177 -5.77 7.75 3.42
CA THR A 177 -6.75 8.50 4.21
C THR A 177 -7.04 7.77 5.51
N TYR A 178 -7.47 8.50 6.53
CA TYR A 178 -7.86 7.96 7.82
C TYR A 178 -9.35 7.58 7.74
N VAL A 179 -9.65 6.30 7.98
CA VAL A 179 -11.01 5.72 7.89
C VAL A 179 -11.39 5.03 9.16
#